data_AF-L0CPS9-F1
#
_entry.id   AF-L0CPS9-F1
#
_cell.length_a   1.000
_cell.length_b   1.000
_cell.length_c   1.000
_cell.angle_alpha   90.00
_cell.angle_beta   90.00
_cell.angle_gamma   90.00
#
_symmetry.space_group_name_H-M   'P 1'
#
loop_
_entity.id
_entity.type
_entity.pdbx_description
1 polymer ?
#
loop_
_entity_poly.entity_id
_entity_poly.type
_entity_poly.pdbx_seq_one_letter_code
_entity_poly.pdbx_strand_id
1 'polypeptide(L)'
;APKKHSGFMMFVNEWRNRNAEGRRMTLAQAVSHCGTIWEKMNTQQRGPYNSGGKDANVAQRAKRESSNGHGQVDKAQREATESLMDMKRTIERLVLNAKMSHDLENAKFVFVAFNYFTKALTTDVYVPAEFAACEYSLKEGIRSIYSTMIDPGQIIFGQGSDALLHSSTTHDLPLPPNALGEKNMTKLYRNIVDYLSKCQGKGKTLVVFTPAENITMVKSCFRYLECDDDFRDGGEKIQVFDIQYLLFILKKEVMNVADLNDEKINKFATDAFFKKDFFEFTAGIACQYHEDNDRTKYCTQSMVTRWAYTFTDFMCGDLAITVQPGKHIPAQTKPNYLIISSYASSLDHESSFDSFYSLPGSGVKKESQPEACSLSSSRLSVASSSYKPIDHTSFAANLNEVSEFPSLGMRNSSKHHGIAASAQREWNARNLPTHSRLIRKVSDNDFSVNGA
;
A
#
# COMPACT_ATOMS: atom_id res chain seq x y z
N ALA A 1 -32.51 4.94 -36.79
CA ALA A 1 -32.18 6.30 -37.26
C ALA A 1 -32.85 7.34 -36.36
N PRO A 2 -32.15 8.38 -35.88
CA PRO A 2 -32.77 9.37 -35.01
C PRO A 2 -33.79 10.20 -35.80
N LYS A 3 -35.04 10.23 -35.33
CA LYS A 3 -36.11 11.07 -35.91
C LYS A 3 -35.73 12.53 -35.67
N LYS A 4 -35.25 13.23 -36.70
CA LYS A 4 -34.97 14.67 -36.63
C LYS A 4 -36.21 15.38 -36.08
N HIS A 5 -36.06 16.17 -35.02
CA HIS A 5 -37.13 17.03 -34.53
C HIS A 5 -37.37 18.13 -35.56
N SER A 6 -38.31 17.90 -36.48
CA SER A 6 -38.71 18.86 -37.50
C SER A 6 -39.71 19.84 -36.90
N GLY A 7 -39.57 21.14 -37.20
CA GLY A 7 -40.54 22.16 -36.73
C GLY A 7 -41.97 21.83 -37.15
N PHE A 8 -42.15 21.20 -38.31
CA PHE A 8 -43.45 20.70 -38.74
C PHE A 8 -44.04 19.64 -37.77
N MET A 9 -43.23 18.72 -37.25
CA MET A 9 -43.71 17.72 -36.29
C MET A 9 -44.06 18.33 -34.93
N MET A 10 -43.40 19.41 -34.53
CA MET A 10 -43.79 20.16 -33.33
C MET A 10 -45.16 20.82 -33.52
N PHE A 11 -45.38 21.45 -34.66
CA PHE A 11 -46.68 22.01 -35.02
C PHE A 11 -47.78 20.95 -35.06
N VAL A 12 -47.53 19.81 -35.70
CA VAL A 12 -48.50 18.69 -35.76
C VAL A 12 -48.89 18.24 -34.35
N ASN A 13 -47.92 18.09 -33.45
CA ASN A 13 -48.20 17.67 -32.07
C ASN A 13 -48.98 18.74 -31.29
N GLU A 14 -48.61 20.01 -31.43
CA GLU A 14 -49.32 21.12 -30.76
C GLU A 14 -50.76 21.27 -31.27
N TRP A 15 -50.95 21.24 -32.59
CA TRP A 15 -52.26 21.32 -33.23
C TRP A 15 -53.15 20.14 -32.80
N ARG A 16 -52.58 18.92 -32.78
CA ARG A 16 -53.28 17.71 -32.34
C ARG A 16 -53.73 17.80 -30.89
N ASN A 17 -52.93 18.43 -30.03
CA ASN A 17 -53.25 18.59 -28.61
C ASN A 17 -54.27 19.70 -28.35
N ARG A 18 -54.29 20.76 -29.16
CA ARG A 18 -55.22 21.89 -28.99
C ARG A 18 -56.59 21.66 -29.59
N ASN A 19 -56.70 20.88 -30.67
CA ASN A 19 -57.97 20.66 -31.37
C ASN A 19 -58.62 19.34 -30.95
N ALA A 20 -59.93 19.37 -30.65
CA ALA A 20 -60.68 18.19 -30.23
C ALA A 20 -60.71 17.09 -31.30
N GLU A 21 -60.77 17.48 -32.57
CA GLU A 21 -60.69 16.58 -33.73
C GLU A 21 -59.30 15.94 -33.86
N GLY A 22 -58.25 16.72 -33.64
CA GLY A 22 -56.86 16.25 -33.70
C GLY A 22 -56.57 15.15 -32.67
N ARG A 23 -57.12 15.25 -31.46
CA ARG A 23 -56.93 14.24 -30.40
C ARG A 23 -57.48 12.87 -30.78
N ARG A 24 -58.49 12.82 -31.66
CA ARG A 24 -59.13 11.58 -32.15
C ARG A 24 -58.46 11.03 -33.42
N MET A 25 -57.60 11.81 -34.07
CA MET A 25 -56.87 11.40 -35.27
C MET A 25 -55.59 10.61 -34.92
N THR A 26 -55.25 9.64 -35.77
CA THR A 26 -53.94 9.00 -35.73
C THR A 26 -52.85 9.99 -36.15
N LEU A 27 -51.59 9.74 -35.77
CA LEU A 27 -50.48 10.64 -36.10
C LEU A 27 -50.33 10.82 -37.62
N ALA A 28 -50.53 9.76 -38.42
CA ALA A 28 -50.44 9.83 -39.88
C ALA A 28 -51.54 10.71 -40.50
N GLN A 29 -52.78 10.57 -40.02
CA GLN A 29 -53.89 11.42 -40.44
C GLN A 29 -53.68 12.89 -40.05
N ALA A 30 -53.18 13.13 -38.82
CA ALA A 30 -52.86 14.47 -38.35
C ALA A 30 -51.72 15.11 -39.16
N VAL A 31 -50.70 14.34 -39.56
CA VAL A 31 -49.62 14.80 -40.44
C VAL A 31 -50.17 15.22 -41.81
N SER A 32 -51.04 14.40 -42.42
CA SER A 32 -51.65 14.72 -43.72
C SER A 32 -52.54 15.98 -43.64
N HIS A 33 -53.34 16.10 -42.59
CA HIS A 33 -54.23 17.24 -42.39
C HIS A 33 -53.44 18.54 -42.12
N CYS A 34 -52.49 18.47 -41.18
CA CYS A 34 -51.64 19.61 -40.82
C CYS A 34 -50.69 20.02 -41.95
N GLY A 35 -50.38 19.14 -42.91
CA GLY A 35 -49.58 19.48 -44.09
C GLY A 35 -50.20 20.61 -44.90
N THR A 36 -51.50 20.51 -45.19
CA THR A 36 -52.24 21.54 -45.95
C THR A 36 -52.36 22.85 -45.19
N ILE A 37 -52.47 22.79 -43.86
CA ILE A 37 -52.49 23.97 -42.98
C ILE A 37 -51.11 24.63 -42.95
N TRP A 38 -50.07 23.82 -42.79
CA TRP A 38 -48.69 24.27 -42.72
C TRP A 38 -48.27 24.97 -44.01
N GLU A 39 -48.63 24.45 -45.19
CA GLU A 39 -48.38 25.08 -46.50
C GLU A 39 -48.95 26.50 -46.60
N LYS A 40 -50.11 26.75 -46.00
CA LYS A 40 -50.76 28.07 -45.96
C LYS A 40 -50.19 29.03 -44.91
N MET A 41 -49.38 28.54 -43.96
CA MET A 41 -48.73 29.39 -42.96
C MET A 41 -47.57 30.17 -43.55
N ASN A 42 -47.44 31.44 -43.15
CA ASN A 42 -46.32 32.27 -43.55
C ASN A 42 -45.05 31.98 -42.72
N THR A 43 -43.91 32.51 -43.16
CA THR A 43 -42.60 32.28 -42.52
C THR A 43 -42.56 32.74 -41.06
N GLN A 44 -43.30 33.81 -40.71
CA GLN A 44 -43.38 34.29 -39.32
C GLN A 44 -44.16 33.31 -38.42
N GLN A 45 -45.26 32.74 -38.90
CA GLN A 45 -46.07 31.76 -38.17
C GLN A 45 -45.34 30.42 -37.97
N ARG A 46 -44.50 30.03 -38.94
CA ARG A 46 -43.65 28.82 -38.83
C ARG A 46 -42.40 29.03 -37.96
N GLY A 47 -42.03 30.29 -37.71
CA GLY A 47 -40.83 30.70 -36.98
C GLY A 47 -40.66 30.00 -35.63
N PRO A 48 -41.63 30.10 -34.70
CA PRO A 48 -41.53 29.50 -33.36
C PRO A 48 -41.29 27.98 -33.39
N TYR A 49 -41.97 27.26 -34.29
CA TYR A 49 -41.85 25.81 -34.41
C TYR A 49 -40.51 25.38 -35.01
N ASN A 50 -40.02 26.11 -36.01
CA ASN A 50 -38.72 25.83 -36.62
C ASN A 50 -37.57 26.14 -35.67
N SER A 51 -37.68 27.21 -34.86
CA SER A 51 -36.71 27.52 -33.80
C SER A 51 -36.74 26.45 -32.71
N GLY A 52 -37.92 26.09 -32.19
CA GLY A 52 -38.06 25.02 -31.20
C GLY A 52 -37.53 23.66 -31.68
N GLY A 53 -37.69 23.34 -32.97
CA GLY A 53 -37.14 22.12 -33.56
C GLY A 53 -35.61 22.14 -33.63
N LYS A 54 -35.01 23.30 -33.91
CA LYS A 54 -33.56 23.48 -33.87
C LYS A 54 -33.03 23.38 -32.44
N ASP A 55 -33.67 24.04 -31.48
CA ASP A 55 -33.28 24.02 -30.07
C ASP A 55 -33.35 22.61 -29.47
N ALA A 56 -34.37 21.83 -29.82
CA ALA A 56 -34.50 20.44 -29.40
C ALA A 56 -33.37 19.55 -29.97
N ASN A 57 -32.96 19.78 -31.23
CA ASN A 57 -31.83 19.06 -31.82
C ASN A 57 -30.49 19.48 -31.18
N VAL A 58 -30.32 20.76 -30.83
CA VAL A 58 -29.13 21.27 -30.11
C VAL A 58 -29.06 20.68 -28.70
N ALA A 59 -30.16 20.66 -27.95
CA ALA A 59 -30.23 20.04 -26.63
C ALA A 59 -29.93 18.52 -26.67
N GLN A 60 -30.42 17.82 -27.70
CA GLN A 60 -30.13 16.40 -27.90
C GLN A 60 -28.65 16.15 -28.24
N ARG A 61 -28.02 17.05 -28.99
CA ARG A 61 -26.59 17.00 -29.30
C ARG A 61 -25.73 17.27 -28.05
N ALA A 62 -26.05 18.30 -27.28
CA ALA A 62 -25.39 18.61 -26.01
C ALA A 62 -25.47 17.44 -25.01
N LYS A 63 -26.61 16.75 -24.95
CA LYS A 63 -26.78 15.56 -24.08
C LYS A 63 -25.92 14.37 -24.54
N ARG A 64 -25.73 14.17 -25.84
CA ARG A 64 -24.84 13.11 -26.38
C ARG A 64 -23.37 13.42 -26.14
N GLU A 65 -22.97 14.67 -26.31
CA GLU A 65 -21.59 15.12 -26.08
C GLU A 65 -21.23 15.05 -24.58
N SER A 66 -22.17 15.34 -23.68
CA SER A 66 -21.98 15.19 -22.23
C SER A 66 -21.91 13.73 -21.74
N SER A 67 -22.70 12.82 -22.33
CA SER A 67 -22.71 11.39 -21.93
C SER A 67 -21.46 10.60 -22.36
N ASN A 68 -20.78 10.98 -23.44
CA ASN A 68 -19.58 10.26 -23.90
C ASN A 68 -18.35 10.50 -23.01
N GLY A 69 -18.23 11.66 -22.36
CA GLY A 69 -17.11 11.97 -21.45
C GLY A 69 -17.29 11.38 -20.05
N HIS A 70 -18.50 11.47 -19.48
CA HIS A 70 -18.78 10.98 -18.12
C HIS A 70 -18.67 9.45 -18.01
N GLY A 71 -19.13 8.70 -19.02
CA GLY A 71 -19.09 7.23 -18.98
C GLY A 71 -17.68 6.63 -18.99
N GLN A 72 -16.69 7.29 -19.61
CA GLN A 72 -15.30 6.82 -19.63
C GLN A 72 -14.56 7.16 -18.33
N VAL A 73 -14.79 8.34 -17.77
CA VAL A 73 -14.21 8.75 -16.47
C VAL A 73 -14.78 7.88 -15.34
N ASP A 74 -16.09 7.65 -15.33
CA ASP A 74 -16.74 6.77 -14.35
C ASP A 74 -16.23 5.33 -14.44
N LYS A 75 -15.94 4.84 -15.65
CA LYS A 75 -15.39 3.49 -15.86
C LYS A 75 -13.95 3.40 -15.35
N ALA A 76 -13.08 4.33 -15.72
CA ALA A 76 -11.69 4.35 -15.27
C ALA A 76 -11.58 4.50 -13.75
N GLN A 77 -12.44 5.32 -13.14
CA GLN A 77 -12.48 5.50 -11.69
C GLN A 77 -12.98 4.24 -10.97
N ARG A 78 -13.97 3.53 -11.53
CA ARG A 78 -14.42 2.22 -11.00
C ARG A 78 -13.32 1.17 -11.10
N GLU A 79 -12.66 1.04 -12.25
CA GLU A 79 -11.56 0.08 -12.44
C GLU A 79 -10.38 0.36 -11.49
N ALA A 80 -10.03 1.63 -11.28
CA ALA A 80 -9.00 2.02 -10.31
C ALA A 80 -9.41 1.65 -8.87
N THR A 81 -10.67 1.88 -8.52
CA THR A 81 -11.20 1.54 -7.19
C THR A 81 -11.20 0.04 -6.96
N GLU A 82 -11.63 -0.74 -7.95
CA GLU A 82 -11.65 -2.21 -7.90
C GLU A 82 -10.23 -2.77 -7.80
N SER A 83 -9.28 -2.25 -8.59
CA SER A 83 -7.87 -2.66 -8.51
C SER A 83 -7.26 -2.37 -7.13
N LEU A 84 -7.60 -1.24 -6.51
CA LEU A 84 -7.16 -0.92 -5.16
C LEU A 84 -7.79 -1.85 -4.11
N MET A 85 -9.06 -2.21 -4.25
CA MET A 85 -9.72 -3.17 -3.36
C MET A 85 -9.11 -4.57 -3.49
N ASP A 86 -8.81 -5.00 -4.71
CA ASP A 86 -8.20 -6.31 -4.95
C ASP A 86 -6.77 -6.40 -4.41
N MET A 87 -5.99 -5.31 -4.53
CA MET A 87 -4.70 -5.17 -3.88
C MET A 87 -4.83 -5.37 -2.36
N LYS A 88 -5.71 -4.61 -1.70
CA LYS A 88 -5.91 -4.69 -0.24
C LYS A 88 -6.30 -6.09 0.22
N ARG A 89 -7.28 -6.70 -0.46
CA ARG A 89 -7.72 -8.07 -0.18
C ARG A 89 -6.60 -9.10 -0.38
N THR A 90 -5.75 -8.89 -1.37
CA THR A 90 -4.60 -9.76 -1.61
C THR A 90 -3.56 -9.64 -0.49
N ILE A 91 -3.26 -8.43 -0.03
CA ILE A 91 -2.36 -8.20 1.12
C ILE A 91 -2.90 -8.87 2.37
N GLU A 92 -4.19 -8.67 2.68
CA GLU A 92 -4.85 -9.33 3.82
C GLU A 92 -4.73 -10.84 3.75
N ARG A 93 -5.00 -11.43 2.58
CA ARG A 93 -4.87 -12.87 2.37
C ARG A 93 -3.42 -13.36 2.55
N LEU A 94 -2.42 -12.61 2.08
CA LEU A 94 -1.01 -12.98 2.26
C LEU A 94 -0.63 -13.06 3.75
N VAL A 95 -1.01 -12.04 4.53
CA VAL A 95 -0.73 -11.97 5.97
C VAL A 95 -1.51 -13.04 6.73
N LEU A 96 -2.80 -13.21 6.44
CA LEU A 96 -3.65 -14.22 7.08
C LEU A 96 -3.19 -15.65 6.80
N ASN A 97 -2.75 -15.95 5.57
CA ASN A 97 -2.21 -17.26 5.24
C ASN A 97 -0.96 -17.59 6.08
N ALA A 98 -0.08 -16.61 6.28
CA ALA A 98 1.11 -16.78 7.11
C ALA A 98 0.74 -17.00 8.59
N LYS A 99 -0.23 -16.22 9.10
CA LYS A 99 -0.78 -16.40 10.46
C LYS A 99 -1.40 -17.79 10.66
N MET A 100 -2.24 -18.23 9.72
CA MET A 100 -2.90 -19.55 9.79
C MET A 100 -1.91 -20.71 9.72
N SER A 101 -0.75 -20.49 9.08
CA SER A 101 0.35 -21.46 9.04
C SER A 101 1.26 -21.40 10.27
N HIS A 102 0.93 -20.56 11.27
CA HIS A 102 1.77 -20.26 12.44
C HIS A 102 3.19 -19.78 12.08
N ASP A 103 3.33 -19.12 10.93
CA ASP A 103 4.62 -18.77 10.33
C ASP A 103 4.71 -17.27 10.00
N LEU A 104 3.96 -16.44 10.74
CA LEU A 104 3.88 -15.00 10.49
C LEU A 104 5.24 -14.31 10.63
N GLU A 105 6.09 -14.75 11.57
CA GLU A 105 7.41 -14.17 11.78
C GLU A 105 8.38 -14.43 10.61
N ASN A 106 8.22 -15.56 9.90
CA ASN A 106 9.07 -15.94 8.77
C ASN A 106 8.47 -15.53 7.41
N ALA A 107 7.26 -14.97 7.39
CA ALA A 107 6.66 -14.41 6.19
C ALA A 107 7.60 -13.39 5.56
N LYS A 108 7.88 -13.58 4.27
CA LYS A 108 8.85 -12.78 3.51
C LYS A 108 8.13 -11.76 2.65
N PHE A 109 8.60 -10.53 2.72
CA PHE A 109 8.09 -9.40 1.94
C PHE A 109 9.25 -8.76 1.20
N VAL A 110 9.00 -8.34 -0.05
CA VAL A 110 10.01 -7.62 -0.83
C VAL A 110 9.63 -6.16 -0.96
N PHE A 111 10.45 -5.27 -0.43
CA PHE A 111 10.26 -3.83 -0.54
C PHE A 111 11.07 -3.31 -1.72
N VAL A 112 10.53 -2.34 -2.47
CA VAL A 112 11.20 -1.75 -3.64
C VAL A 112 11.09 -0.24 -3.65
N ALA A 113 12.14 0.42 -4.12
CA ALA A 113 12.17 1.87 -4.33
C ALA A 113 12.81 2.18 -5.69
N PHE A 114 12.29 3.22 -6.34
CA PHE A 114 12.88 3.82 -7.53
C PHE A 114 13.10 5.31 -7.29
N ASN A 115 14.21 5.83 -7.82
CA ASN A 115 14.33 7.24 -8.19
C ASN A 115 14.13 7.40 -9.69
N TYR A 116 13.78 8.60 -10.12
CA TYR A 116 13.56 8.93 -11.53
C TYR A 116 14.18 10.28 -11.84
N PHE A 117 14.67 10.50 -13.06
CA PHE A 117 15.18 11.81 -13.47
C PHE A 117 14.04 12.77 -13.80
N THR A 118 13.08 12.33 -14.61
CA THR A 118 11.95 13.16 -15.03
C THR A 118 10.71 12.33 -15.33
N LYS A 119 9.55 13.01 -15.40
CA LYS A 119 8.26 12.46 -15.78
C LYS A 119 7.79 13.15 -17.06
N ALA A 120 7.37 12.37 -18.04
CA ALA A 120 6.75 12.90 -19.25
C ALA A 120 5.53 13.78 -18.93
N LEU A 121 5.39 14.92 -19.62
CA LEU A 121 4.31 15.89 -19.37
C LEU A 121 2.90 15.31 -19.64
N THR A 122 2.78 14.52 -20.71
CA THR A 122 1.49 14.06 -21.24
C THR A 122 1.19 12.60 -20.94
N THR A 123 2.19 11.83 -20.51
CA THR A 123 2.09 10.39 -20.31
C THR A 123 2.60 10.01 -18.93
N ASP A 124 2.12 8.90 -18.39
CA ASP A 124 2.59 8.36 -17.12
C ASP A 124 3.90 7.56 -17.29
N VAL A 125 4.89 8.21 -17.88
CA VAL A 125 6.23 7.66 -18.17
C VAL A 125 7.23 8.37 -17.28
N TYR A 126 7.86 7.62 -16.37
CA TYR A 126 8.95 8.09 -15.53
C TYR A 126 10.26 7.48 -16.04
N VAL A 127 11.31 8.29 -16.14
CA VAL A 127 12.63 7.85 -16.58
C VAL A 127 13.44 7.44 -15.35
N PRO A 128 13.75 6.15 -15.14
CA PRO A 128 14.39 5.67 -13.92
C PRO A 128 15.83 6.17 -13.77
N ALA A 129 16.27 6.37 -12.52
CA ALA A 129 17.60 6.85 -12.16
C ALA A 129 18.32 5.94 -11.14
N GLU A 130 17.57 5.28 -10.26
CA GLU A 130 18.10 4.36 -9.26
C GLU A 130 17.03 3.34 -8.88
N PHE A 131 17.45 2.14 -8.48
CA PHE A 131 16.57 1.10 -7.98
C PHE A 131 17.20 0.39 -6.79
N ALA A 132 16.36 0.06 -5.81
CA ALA A 132 16.72 -0.91 -4.77
C ALA A 132 15.54 -1.80 -4.42
N ALA A 133 15.85 -3.03 -4.01
CA ALA A 133 14.92 -3.99 -3.48
C ALA A 133 15.51 -4.69 -2.24
N CYS A 134 14.72 -4.91 -1.19
CA CYS A 134 15.15 -5.71 -0.04
C CYS A 134 14.15 -6.82 0.28
N GLU A 135 14.65 -8.00 0.65
CA GLU A 135 13.82 -9.07 1.21
C GLU A 135 13.84 -8.96 2.73
N TYR A 136 12.66 -8.93 3.34
CA TYR A 136 12.46 -8.71 4.77
C TYR A 136 11.54 -9.78 5.37
N SER A 137 11.86 -10.25 6.58
CA SER A 137 10.92 -10.94 7.48
C SER A 137 11.04 -10.40 8.90
N LEU A 138 10.01 -10.56 9.73
CA LEU A 138 10.08 -10.12 11.13
C LEU A 138 11.18 -10.88 11.89
N LYS A 139 11.34 -12.18 11.60
CA LYS A 139 12.29 -13.05 12.29
C LYS A 139 13.74 -12.74 11.93
N GLU A 140 14.04 -12.58 10.65
CA GLU A 140 15.41 -12.43 10.17
C GLU A 140 15.82 -10.96 9.93
N GLY A 141 14.86 -10.04 9.91
CA GLY A 141 15.09 -8.67 9.50
C GLY A 141 15.35 -8.60 8.00
N ILE A 142 16.27 -7.73 7.59
CA ILE A 142 16.76 -7.66 6.21
C ILE A 142 17.59 -8.92 5.90
N ARG A 143 17.16 -9.69 4.90
CA ARG A 143 17.82 -10.92 4.43
C ARG A 143 18.80 -10.66 3.30
N SER A 144 18.39 -9.84 2.34
CA SER A 144 19.18 -9.44 1.18
C SER A 144 18.75 -8.09 0.64
N ILE A 145 19.67 -7.39 -0.02
CA ILE A 145 19.41 -6.15 -0.73
C ILE A 145 20.02 -6.26 -2.14
N TYR A 146 19.24 -5.90 -3.15
CA TYR A 146 19.70 -5.59 -4.49
C TYR A 146 19.62 -4.07 -4.70
N SER A 147 20.69 -3.42 -5.16
CA SER A 147 20.70 -1.98 -5.42
C SER A 147 21.54 -1.65 -6.64
N THR A 148 21.08 -0.70 -7.46
CA THR A 148 21.78 -0.24 -8.66
C THR A 148 21.34 1.17 -9.04
N MET A 149 22.29 2.00 -9.47
CA MET A 149 21.99 3.21 -10.25
C MET A 149 21.66 2.82 -11.70
N ILE A 150 20.97 3.70 -12.41
CA ILE A 150 20.43 3.45 -13.74
C ILE A 150 20.81 4.60 -14.66
N ASP A 151 21.47 4.27 -15.78
CA ASP A 151 21.75 5.20 -16.86
C ASP A 151 20.76 4.93 -18.02
N PRO A 152 19.69 5.73 -18.18
CA PRO A 152 18.74 5.58 -19.28
C PRO A 152 19.30 6.07 -20.63
N GLY A 153 20.54 6.58 -20.68
CA GLY A 153 21.23 7.09 -21.86
C GLY A 153 20.78 8.49 -22.27
N GLN A 154 19.48 8.78 -22.26
CA GLN A 154 18.93 10.10 -22.56
C GLN A 154 17.68 10.40 -21.74
N ILE A 155 17.50 11.68 -21.41
CA ILE A 155 16.23 12.19 -20.86
C ILE A 155 15.27 12.58 -21.99
N ILE A 156 14.00 12.76 -21.63
CA ILE A 156 12.97 13.19 -22.59
C ILE A 156 13.31 14.58 -23.13
N PHE A 157 13.27 14.72 -24.46
CA PHE A 157 13.58 15.98 -25.14
C PHE A 157 12.70 17.13 -24.62
N GLY A 158 13.32 18.27 -24.33
CA GLY A 158 12.64 19.45 -23.80
C GLY A 158 12.39 19.43 -22.28
N GLN A 159 12.71 18.34 -21.56
CA GLN A 159 12.49 18.24 -20.11
C GLN A 159 13.76 18.37 -19.27
N GLY A 160 14.84 18.94 -19.83
CA GLY A 160 16.12 19.10 -19.13
C GLY A 160 16.02 19.93 -17.85
N SER A 161 15.24 21.03 -17.88
CA SER A 161 15.04 21.89 -16.70
C SER A 161 14.32 21.15 -15.58
N ASP A 162 13.25 20.42 -15.90
CA ASP A 162 12.48 19.65 -14.91
C ASP A 162 13.32 18.52 -14.31
N ALA A 163 14.11 17.85 -15.15
CA ALA A 163 15.01 16.78 -14.72
C ALA A 163 16.08 17.30 -13.76
N LEU A 164 16.67 18.46 -14.06
CA LEU A 164 17.67 19.11 -13.21
C LEU A 164 17.07 19.58 -11.89
N LEU A 165 15.88 20.19 -11.93
CA LEU A 165 15.20 20.64 -10.72
C LEU A 165 14.87 19.46 -9.79
N HIS A 166 14.28 18.40 -10.33
CA HIS A 166 13.92 17.23 -9.53
C HIS A 166 15.17 16.55 -8.95
N SER A 167 16.18 16.30 -9.78
CA SER A 167 17.42 15.65 -9.34
C SER A 167 18.11 16.48 -8.26
N SER A 168 18.38 17.77 -8.51
CA SER A 168 19.11 18.63 -7.56
C SER A 168 18.39 18.84 -6.23
N THR A 169 17.06 18.75 -6.20
CA THR A 169 16.28 18.89 -4.96
C THR A 169 16.07 17.56 -4.22
N THR A 170 16.42 16.42 -4.83
CA THR A 170 16.23 15.09 -4.25
C THR A 170 17.54 14.29 -4.22
N HIS A 171 17.69 13.32 -5.11
CA HIS A 171 18.77 12.33 -5.15
C HIS A 171 20.11 12.89 -5.69
N ASP A 172 20.06 14.00 -6.43
CA ASP A 172 21.23 14.68 -6.99
C ASP A 172 22.15 13.74 -7.79
N LEU A 173 21.53 12.83 -8.55
CA LEU A 173 22.24 11.95 -9.49
C LEU A 173 22.61 12.74 -10.75
N PRO A 174 23.79 12.50 -11.34
CA PRO A 174 24.19 13.20 -12.54
C PRO A 174 23.25 12.83 -13.69
N LEU A 175 22.81 13.84 -14.44
CA LEU A 175 21.93 13.65 -15.58
C LEU A 175 22.67 13.01 -16.77
N PRO A 176 21.97 12.25 -17.63
CA PRO A 176 22.50 11.85 -18.93
C PRO A 176 23.02 13.06 -19.73
N PRO A 177 24.17 12.93 -20.43
CA PRO A 177 24.88 11.69 -20.76
C PRO A 177 25.88 11.19 -19.70
N ASN A 178 25.96 11.83 -18.53
CA ASN A 178 26.92 11.48 -17.48
C ASN A 178 26.26 10.71 -16.31
N ALA A 179 25.11 10.08 -16.56
CA ALA A 179 24.42 9.30 -15.55
C ALA A 179 25.24 8.07 -15.14
N LEU A 180 25.09 7.66 -13.88
CA LEU A 180 25.80 6.52 -13.31
C LEU A 180 24.97 5.25 -13.42
N GLY A 181 25.64 4.10 -13.46
CA GLY A 181 25.00 2.79 -13.27
C GLY A 181 24.83 1.96 -14.54
N GLU A 182 23.85 1.05 -14.51
CA GLU A 182 23.62 0.12 -15.61
C GLU A 182 22.91 0.82 -16.78
N LYS A 183 23.48 0.67 -17.97
CA LYS A 183 22.98 1.27 -19.22
C LYS A 183 22.17 0.30 -20.08
N ASN A 184 22.30 -1.00 -19.83
CA ASN A 184 21.55 -2.02 -20.54
C ASN A 184 20.24 -2.33 -19.81
N MET A 185 19.14 -1.67 -20.23
CA MET A 185 17.83 -1.79 -19.60
C MET A 185 17.29 -3.23 -19.60
N THR A 186 17.48 -3.99 -20.69
CA THR A 186 17.05 -5.40 -20.77
C THR A 186 17.81 -6.27 -19.76
N LYS A 187 19.13 -6.08 -19.63
CA LYS A 187 19.94 -6.80 -18.64
C LYS A 187 19.51 -6.40 -17.22
N LEU A 188 19.29 -5.11 -16.99
CA LEU A 188 18.81 -4.60 -15.70
C LEU A 188 17.48 -5.23 -15.30
N TYR A 189 16.49 -5.25 -16.20
CA TYR A 189 15.20 -5.87 -15.94
C TYR A 189 15.32 -7.35 -15.61
N ARG A 190 16.08 -8.13 -16.41
CA ARG A 190 16.32 -9.55 -16.13
C ARG A 190 17.00 -9.79 -14.78
N ASN A 191 17.96 -8.95 -14.39
CA ASN A 191 18.62 -9.06 -13.09
C ASN A 191 17.65 -8.77 -11.93
N ILE A 192 16.75 -7.79 -12.10
CA ILE A 192 15.71 -7.49 -11.12
C ILE A 192 14.75 -8.66 -11.00
N VAL A 193 14.24 -9.18 -12.11
CA VAL A 193 13.35 -10.34 -12.12
C VAL A 193 14.05 -11.53 -11.47
N ASP A 194 15.28 -11.88 -11.85
CA ASP A 194 16.05 -12.99 -11.25
C ASP A 194 16.22 -12.84 -9.73
N TYR A 195 16.48 -11.63 -9.22
CA TYR A 195 16.49 -11.35 -7.78
C TYR A 195 15.13 -11.63 -7.14
N LEU A 196 14.04 -11.11 -7.72
CA LEU A 196 12.68 -11.30 -7.21
C LEU A 196 12.25 -12.78 -7.25
N SER A 197 12.57 -13.52 -8.32
CA SER A 197 12.26 -14.95 -8.45
C SER A 197 13.07 -15.79 -7.46
N LYS A 198 14.30 -15.37 -7.11
CA LYS A 198 15.09 -16.02 -6.05
C LYS A 198 14.45 -15.85 -4.66
N CYS A 199 13.83 -14.70 -4.41
CA CYS A 199 13.11 -14.46 -3.15
C CYS A 199 11.76 -15.22 -3.09
N GLN A 200 10.99 -15.23 -4.18
CA GLN A 200 9.58 -15.65 -4.16
C GLN A 200 9.30 -17.02 -4.84
N GLY A 201 10.28 -17.54 -5.56
CA GLY A 201 10.19 -18.74 -6.38
C GLY A 201 9.81 -18.44 -7.83
N LYS A 202 10.35 -19.25 -8.75
CA LYS A 202 10.12 -19.12 -10.20
C LYS A 202 8.70 -19.52 -10.61
N GLY A 203 8.21 -18.95 -11.70
CA GLY A 203 6.92 -19.28 -12.33
C GLY A 203 5.71 -18.75 -11.57
N LYS A 204 5.90 -17.74 -10.71
CA LYS A 204 4.84 -17.10 -9.92
C LYS A 204 4.74 -15.62 -10.25
N THR A 205 3.57 -15.05 -10.00
CA THR A 205 3.40 -13.60 -9.94
C THR A 205 4.26 -13.04 -8.81
N LEU A 206 5.15 -12.11 -9.15
CA LEU A 206 6.06 -11.47 -8.19
C LEU A 206 5.32 -10.33 -7.50
N VAL A 207 5.41 -10.23 -6.17
CA VAL A 207 4.75 -9.19 -5.38
C VAL A 207 5.79 -8.33 -4.69
N VAL A 208 5.71 -7.02 -4.87
CA VAL A 208 6.63 -6.04 -4.26
C VAL A 208 5.85 -4.90 -3.63
N PHE A 209 6.44 -4.28 -2.59
CA PHE A 209 5.78 -3.23 -1.81
C PHE A 209 6.56 -1.91 -1.87
N THR A 210 5.83 -0.81 -2.04
CA THR A 210 6.35 0.56 -2.08
C THR A 210 5.32 1.52 -1.46
N PRO A 211 5.68 2.76 -1.05
CA PRO A 211 4.71 3.72 -0.55
C PRO A 211 3.59 4.01 -1.55
N ALA A 212 2.36 4.21 -1.05
CA ALA A 212 1.16 4.40 -1.87
C ALA A 212 1.33 5.49 -2.94
N GLU A 213 1.99 6.60 -2.60
CA GLU A 213 2.27 7.72 -3.51
C GLU A 213 3.26 7.38 -4.64
N ASN A 214 4.09 6.36 -4.46
CA ASN A 214 5.10 5.94 -5.43
C ASN A 214 4.63 4.79 -6.33
N ILE A 215 3.50 4.14 -6.06
CA ILE A 215 3.04 2.95 -6.82
C ILE A 215 2.99 3.23 -8.32
N THR A 216 2.41 4.37 -8.72
CA THR A 216 2.28 4.75 -10.13
C THR A 216 3.66 4.92 -10.80
N MET A 217 4.57 5.63 -10.12
CA MET A 217 5.94 5.85 -10.59
C MET A 217 6.71 4.52 -10.70
N VAL A 218 6.65 3.68 -9.68
CA VAL A 218 7.34 2.38 -9.65
C VAL A 218 6.82 1.45 -10.75
N LYS A 219 5.50 1.38 -10.96
CA LYS A 219 4.90 0.64 -12.09
C LYS A 219 5.37 1.18 -13.43
N SER A 220 5.54 2.50 -13.55
CA SER A 220 6.04 3.13 -14.77
C SER A 220 7.50 2.80 -15.03
N CYS A 221 8.35 2.85 -14.01
CA CYS A 221 9.75 2.46 -14.11
C CYS A 221 9.91 0.99 -14.50
N PHE A 222 9.12 0.07 -13.95
CA PHE A 222 9.14 -1.33 -14.42
C PHE A 222 8.77 -1.44 -15.91
N ARG A 223 7.70 -0.78 -16.36
CA ARG A 223 7.33 -0.74 -17.78
C ARG A 223 8.40 -0.11 -18.67
N TYR A 224 9.18 0.84 -18.16
CA TYR A 224 10.29 1.46 -18.89
C TYR A 224 11.43 0.46 -19.13
N LEU A 225 11.66 -0.45 -18.19
CA LEU A 225 12.74 -1.43 -18.23
C LEU A 225 12.38 -2.71 -19.02
N GLU A 226 11.09 -3.00 -19.14
CA GLU A 226 10.55 -4.14 -19.88
C GLU A 226 10.99 -4.12 -21.36
N CYS A 227 11.35 -5.28 -21.91
CA CYS A 227 11.67 -5.45 -23.32
C CYS A 227 10.49 -6.09 -24.07
N ASP A 228 10.33 -5.79 -25.38
CA ASP A 228 9.27 -6.35 -26.23
C ASP A 228 9.28 -7.90 -26.29
N ASP A 229 10.44 -8.52 -26.07
CA ASP A 229 10.57 -9.98 -26.03
C ASP A 229 9.94 -10.61 -24.76
N ASP A 230 9.86 -9.86 -23.64
CA ASP A 230 9.31 -10.34 -22.37
C ASP A 230 7.76 -10.48 -22.40
N PHE A 231 7.09 -9.79 -23.33
CA PHE A 231 5.65 -9.89 -23.56
C PHE A 231 5.22 -11.19 -24.27
N ARG A 232 6.12 -11.82 -25.04
CA ARG A 232 5.76 -12.98 -25.87
C ARG A 232 5.67 -14.28 -25.09
N ASP A 233 6.31 -14.36 -23.92
CA ASP A 233 6.49 -15.63 -23.20
C ASP A 233 5.66 -15.76 -21.92
N GLY A 234 4.69 -14.87 -21.70
CA GLY A 234 3.88 -14.90 -20.47
C GLY A 234 4.74 -14.73 -19.20
N GLY A 235 5.75 -13.86 -19.27
CA GLY A 235 6.75 -13.66 -18.24
C GLY A 235 6.20 -13.35 -16.84
N GLU A 236 7.07 -13.47 -15.83
CA GLU A 236 6.73 -13.26 -14.42
C GLU A 236 6.25 -11.82 -14.18
N LYS A 237 4.93 -11.64 -14.05
CA LYS A 237 4.34 -10.32 -13.85
C LYS A 237 4.62 -9.78 -12.45
N ILE A 238 5.19 -8.58 -12.37
CA ILE A 238 5.44 -7.87 -11.12
C ILE A 238 4.18 -7.08 -10.71
N GLN A 239 3.65 -7.38 -9.52
CA GLN A 239 2.58 -6.63 -8.86
C GLN A 239 3.17 -5.71 -7.80
N VAL A 240 2.87 -4.42 -7.93
CA VAL A 240 3.35 -3.37 -7.04
C VAL A 240 2.22 -2.95 -6.10
N PHE A 241 2.42 -3.18 -4.80
CA PHE A 241 1.45 -3.01 -3.72
C PHE A 241 1.87 -1.96 -2.69
N ASP A 242 0.90 -1.53 -1.87
CA ASP A 242 1.09 -0.51 -0.85
C ASP A 242 1.77 -1.07 0.42
N ILE A 243 3.00 -0.62 0.68
CA ILE A 243 3.75 -0.98 1.89
C ILE A 243 3.10 -0.47 3.17
N GLN A 244 2.40 0.67 3.13
CA GLN A 244 1.74 1.23 4.31
C GLN A 244 0.50 0.41 4.68
N TYR A 245 -0.23 -0.09 3.69
CA TYR A 245 -1.32 -1.04 3.94
C TYR A 245 -0.80 -2.38 4.46
N LEU A 246 0.32 -2.87 3.94
CA LEU A 246 1.00 -4.04 4.50
C LEU A 246 1.37 -3.82 5.97
N LEU A 247 1.99 -2.68 6.32
CA LEU A 247 2.35 -2.35 7.71
C LEU A 247 1.12 -2.37 8.63
N PHE A 248 0.03 -1.75 8.19
CA PHE A 248 -1.22 -1.72 8.95
C PHE A 248 -1.77 -3.12 9.24
N ILE A 249 -1.93 -3.94 8.21
CA ILE A 249 -2.48 -5.29 8.36
C ILE A 249 -1.52 -6.19 9.16
N LEU A 250 -0.23 -6.13 8.86
CA LEU A 250 0.77 -6.94 9.56
C LEU A 250 0.84 -6.58 11.04
N LYS A 251 0.81 -5.28 11.41
CA LYS A 251 0.76 -4.86 12.82
C LYS A 251 -0.47 -5.41 13.53
N LYS A 252 -1.65 -5.30 12.91
CA LYS A 252 -2.89 -5.81 13.52
C LYS A 252 -2.83 -7.32 13.74
N GLU A 253 -2.32 -8.07 12.78
CA GLU A 253 -2.20 -9.52 12.92
C GLU A 253 -1.09 -9.94 13.91
N VAL A 254 0.00 -9.19 14.00
CA VAL A 254 1.03 -9.38 15.04
C VAL A 254 0.43 -9.17 16.44
N MET A 255 -0.29 -8.07 16.65
CA MET A 255 -0.96 -7.79 17.93
C MET A 255 -2.00 -8.87 18.26
N ASN A 256 -2.72 -9.39 17.26
CA ASN A 256 -3.66 -10.49 17.45
C ASN A 256 -2.95 -11.79 17.89
N VAL A 257 -1.76 -12.08 17.34
CA VAL A 257 -0.97 -13.27 17.73
C VAL A 257 -0.38 -13.11 19.13
N ALA A 258 0.01 -11.89 19.50
CA ALA A 258 0.57 -11.56 20.81
C ALA A 258 -0.49 -11.34 21.92
N ASP A 259 -1.79 -11.47 21.61
CA ASP A 259 -2.90 -11.13 22.52
C ASP A 259 -2.86 -9.68 23.05
N LEU A 260 -2.41 -8.75 22.19
CA LEU A 260 -2.26 -7.32 22.45
C LEU A 260 -3.22 -6.48 21.61
N ASN A 261 -4.38 -7.01 21.20
CA ASN A 261 -5.25 -6.31 20.27
C ASN A 261 -5.75 -4.96 20.83
N ASP A 262 -5.46 -3.87 20.11
CA ASP A 262 -5.90 -2.52 20.44
C ASP A 262 -6.74 -1.94 19.29
N GLU A 263 -7.96 -1.52 19.60
CA GLU A 263 -8.88 -0.89 18.65
C GLU A 263 -8.44 0.52 18.25
N LYS A 264 -7.58 1.17 19.05
CA LYS A 264 -7.05 2.51 18.74
C LYS A 264 -6.03 2.48 17.61
N ILE A 265 -5.39 1.33 17.37
CA ILE A 265 -4.46 1.14 16.25
C ILE A 265 -5.27 1.00 14.97
N ASN A 266 -5.31 2.09 14.21
CA ASN A 266 -5.93 2.18 12.89
C ASN A 266 -4.89 2.57 11.83
N LYS A 267 -5.30 2.57 10.57
CA LYS A 267 -4.40 2.91 9.45
C LYS A 267 -3.76 4.30 9.59
N PHE A 268 -4.47 5.28 10.16
CA PHE A 268 -3.91 6.63 10.35
C PHE A 268 -2.72 6.62 11.31
N ALA A 269 -2.82 5.86 12.42
CA ALA A 269 -1.73 5.72 13.37
C ALA A 269 -0.51 5.04 12.75
N THR A 270 -0.71 3.96 11.98
CA THR A 270 0.38 3.24 11.31
C THR A 270 1.01 4.05 10.18
N ASP A 271 0.20 4.80 9.40
CA ASP A 271 0.69 5.71 8.37
C ASP A 271 1.54 6.83 9.00
N ALA A 272 1.09 7.41 10.11
CA ALA A 272 1.85 8.43 10.83
C ALA A 272 3.17 7.88 11.37
N PHE A 273 3.19 6.66 11.89
CA PHE A 273 4.41 5.99 12.34
C PHE A 273 5.40 5.80 11.17
N PHE A 274 4.92 5.28 10.03
CA PHE A 274 5.76 5.08 8.86
C PHE A 274 6.35 6.38 8.30
N LYS A 275 5.54 7.45 8.26
CA LYS A 275 5.96 8.76 7.74
C LYS A 275 6.89 9.54 8.68
N LYS A 276 7.00 9.16 9.96
CA LYS A 276 7.96 9.78 10.89
C LYS A 276 9.41 9.46 10.55
N ASP A 277 9.66 8.33 9.89
CA ASP A 277 10.97 7.96 9.36
C ASP A 277 12.09 8.11 10.40
N PHE A 278 11.92 7.47 11.56
CA PHE A 278 12.84 7.59 12.71
C PHE A 278 14.29 7.23 12.37
N PHE A 279 14.49 6.48 11.30
CA PHE A 279 15.80 6.00 10.85
C PHE A 279 16.39 6.85 9.70
N GLU A 280 15.81 8.01 9.37
CA GLU A 280 16.28 8.91 8.30
C GLU A 280 17.79 9.21 8.40
N PHE A 281 18.28 9.46 9.62
CA PHE A 281 19.67 9.86 9.89
C PHE A 281 20.61 8.69 10.15
N THR A 282 20.22 7.47 9.78
CA THR A 282 21.08 6.30 9.94
C THR A 282 22.25 6.39 8.96
N ALA A 283 23.47 6.32 9.46
CA ALA A 283 24.68 6.34 8.65
C ALA A 283 25.00 4.95 8.07
N GLY A 284 25.60 4.92 6.87
CA GLY A 284 26.15 3.70 6.27
C GLY A 284 25.10 2.72 5.75
N ILE A 285 23.94 3.22 5.32
CA ILE A 285 22.86 2.42 4.72
C ILE A 285 22.55 2.81 3.28
N ALA A 286 23.08 3.94 2.79
CA ALA A 286 22.93 4.33 1.39
C ALA A 286 23.97 3.65 0.48
N CYS A 287 23.81 3.81 -0.83
CA CYS A 287 24.85 3.46 -1.78
C CYS A 287 26.01 4.47 -1.69
N GLN A 288 27.20 4.08 -2.16
CA GLN A 288 28.42 4.88 -2.00
C GLN A 288 28.26 6.33 -2.49
N TYR A 289 27.65 6.54 -3.66
CA TYR A 289 27.44 7.87 -4.22
C TYR A 289 26.62 8.78 -3.30
N HIS A 290 25.58 8.23 -2.68
CA HIS A 290 24.68 9.00 -1.83
C HIS A 290 25.23 9.25 -0.41
N GLU A 291 26.16 8.41 0.05
CA GLU A 291 26.98 8.71 1.23
C GLU A 291 27.99 9.82 0.91
N ASP A 292 28.57 9.85 -0.30
CA ASP A 292 29.57 10.84 -0.70
C ASP A 292 28.97 12.26 -0.94
N ASN A 293 27.70 12.35 -1.35
CA ASN A 293 27.03 13.62 -1.65
C ASN A 293 26.00 14.08 -0.59
N ASP A 294 25.94 13.39 0.55
CA ASP A 294 25.01 13.66 1.66
C ASP A 294 23.52 13.64 1.27
N ARG A 295 23.13 12.92 0.22
CA ARG A 295 21.73 12.74 -0.20
C ARG A 295 21.14 11.39 0.21
N THR A 296 21.67 10.78 1.27
CA THR A 296 21.21 9.51 1.86
C THR A 296 19.70 9.41 2.10
N LYS A 297 19.00 10.51 2.40
CA LYS A 297 17.53 10.53 2.53
C LYS A 297 16.81 10.03 1.28
N TYR A 298 17.33 10.38 0.11
CA TYR A 298 16.71 10.09 -1.19
C TYR A 298 17.30 8.86 -1.87
N CYS A 299 18.34 8.23 -1.31
CA CYS A 299 18.89 6.99 -1.86
C CYS A 299 17.88 5.84 -1.73
N THR A 300 17.59 5.15 -2.83
CA THR A 300 16.66 4.00 -2.85
C THR A 300 17.10 2.88 -1.91
N GLN A 301 18.41 2.61 -1.79
CA GLN A 301 18.95 1.61 -0.85
C GLN A 301 18.68 2.00 0.61
N SER A 302 18.88 3.26 0.95
CA SER A 302 18.58 3.81 2.28
C SER A 302 17.08 3.74 2.57
N MET A 303 16.22 4.09 1.61
CA MET A 303 14.77 4.05 1.75
C MET A 303 14.25 2.66 2.10
N VAL A 304 14.61 1.63 1.32
CA VAL A 304 14.13 0.25 1.60
C VAL A 304 14.67 -0.30 2.92
N THR A 305 15.88 0.12 3.32
CA THR A 305 16.51 -0.25 4.60
C THR A 305 15.77 0.40 5.78
N ARG A 306 15.47 1.70 5.69
CA ARG A 306 14.68 2.46 6.69
C ARG A 306 13.29 1.89 6.88
N TRP A 307 12.63 1.48 5.79
CA TRP A 307 11.32 0.83 5.89
C TRP A 307 11.41 -0.49 6.65
N ALA A 308 12.42 -1.31 6.39
CA ALA A 308 12.63 -2.55 7.16
C ALA A 308 12.88 -2.30 8.66
N TYR A 309 13.69 -1.28 9.00
CA TYR A 309 13.89 -0.88 10.40
C TYR A 309 12.60 -0.36 11.04
N THR A 310 11.78 0.38 10.29
CA THR A 310 10.46 0.85 10.77
C THR A 310 9.52 -0.32 11.03
N PHE A 311 9.51 -1.34 10.17
CA PHE A 311 8.72 -2.55 10.40
C PHE A 311 9.19 -3.30 11.66
N THR A 312 10.51 -3.38 11.87
CA THR A 312 11.09 -4.00 13.06
C THR A 312 10.65 -3.25 14.32
N ASP A 313 10.93 -1.94 14.38
CA ASP A 313 10.67 -1.09 15.55
C ASP A 313 9.20 -1.13 15.97
N PHE A 314 8.30 -1.24 14.98
CA PHE A 314 6.88 -1.23 15.25
C PHE A 314 6.29 -2.58 15.70
N MET A 315 6.94 -3.71 15.41
CA MET A 315 6.31 -5.04 15.55
C MET A 315 7.17 -6.10 16.26
N CYS A 316 8.50 -6.06 16.19
CA CYS A 316 9.34 -7.12 16.76
C CYS A 316 9.26 -7.18 18.30
N GLY A 317 9.00 -6.04 18.96
CA GLY A 317 8.76 -5.98 20.41
C GLY A 317 7.54 -6.78 20.86
N ASP A 318 6.46 -6.80 20.06
CA ASP A 318 5.23 -7.53 20.39
C ASP A 318 5.42 -9.06 20.32
N LEU A 319 6.31 -9.53 19.45
CA LEU A 319 6.60 -10.97 19.24
C LEU A 319 7.79 -11.47 20.07
N ALA A 320 8.38 -10.63 20.92
CA ALA A 320 9.61 -10.93 21.65
C ALA A 320 10.75 -11.43 20.73
N ILE A 321 10.84 -10.89 19.51
CA ILE A 321 11.90 -11.23 18.57
C ILE A 321 13.20 -10.51 18.97
N THR A 322 14.29 -11.26 19.13
CA THR A 322 15.61 -10.68 19.35
C THR A 322 16.11 -9.97 18.10
N VAL A 323 16.13 -8.64 18.14
CA VAL A 323 16.61 -7.80 17.05
C VAL A 323 18.12 -7.91 16.85
N GLN A 324 18.55 -8.01 15.59
CA GLN A 324 19.97 -8.14 15.21
C GLN A 324 20.49 -6.84 14.57
N PRO A 325 21.64 -6.31 15.02
CA PRO A 325 22.29 -5.17 14.37
C PRO A 325 22.62 -5.43 12.91
N GLY A 326 22.35 -4.44 12.06
CA GLY A 326 22.51 -4.50 10.60
C GLY A 326 21.40 -5.25 9.85
N LYS A 327 20.49 -5.94 10.56
CA LYS A 327 19.35 -6.64 9.96
C LYS A 327 18.01 -6.05 10.37
N HIS A 328 17.82 -5.86 11.68
CA HIS A 328 16.59 -5.36 12.29
C HIS A 328 16.71 -3.90 12.70
N ILE A 329 17.89 -3.52 13.18
CA ILE A 329 18.24 -2.18 13.64
C ILE A 329 19.59 -1.77 13.03
N PRO A 330 19.92 -0.47 12.98
CA PRO A 330 21.21 0.00 12.46
C PRO A 330 22.42 -0.72 13.07
N ALA A 331 23.42 -1.04 12.24
CA ALA A 331 24.64 -1.75 12.67
C ALA A 331 25.53 -0.92 13.60
N GLN A 332 25.52 0.41 13.47
CA GLN A 332 26.29 1.32 14.30
C GLN A 332 25.36 2.19 15.15
N THR A 333 25.15 1.80 16.41
CA THR A 333 24.65 2.71 17.44
C THR A 333 25.83 3.40 18.12
N LYS A 334 26.61 4.19 17.36
CA LYS A 334 27.52 5.13 18.05
C LYS A 334 26.64 6.21 18.68
N PRO A 335 26.59 6.35 20.02
CA PRO A 335 25.92 7.50 20.59
C PRO A 335 26.67 8.73 20.12
N ASN A 336 26.04 9.58 19.30
CA ASN A 336 26.60 10.84 18.82
C ASN A 336 26.73 11.89 19.94
N TYR A 337 26.70 11.48 21.20
CA TYR A 337 26.91 12.33 22.35
C TYR A 337 27.81 11.63 23.36
N LEU A 338 28.84 12.34 23.80
CA LEU A 338 29.59 11.99 25.00
C LEU A 338 28.73 12.39 26.20
N ILE A 339 28.27 11.43 27.01
CA ILE A 339 27.79 11.74 28.35
C ILE A 339 29.03 12.11 29.17
N ILE A 340 29.29 13.41 29.32
CA ILE A 340 30.19 13.88 30.36
C ILE A 340 29.46 13.65 31.68
N SER A 341 29.74 12.51 32.33
CA SER A 341 29.26 12.26 33.68
C SER A 341 29.87 13.32 34.59
N SER A 342 29.05 14.26 35.06
CA SER A 342 29.45 15.16 36.14
C SER A 342 29.42 14.37 37.44
N TYR A 343 30.54 13.75 37.79
CA TYR A 343 30.74 13.20 39.12
C TYR A 343 30.71 14.34 40.14
N ALA A 344 29.54 14.59 40.76
CA ALA A 344 29.41 15.18 42.10
C ALA A 344 27.93 15.30 42.51
N SER A 345 27.29 14.21 42.89
CA SER A 345 26.87 14.00 44.29
C SER A 345 26.05 12.72 44.40
N SER A 346 26.47 11.89 45.33
CA SER A 346 25.70 10.79 45.91
C SER A 346 24.33 11.28 46.37
N LEU A 347 23.27 10.58 46.00
CA LEU A 347 22.16 10.20 46.87
C LEU A 347 21.27 9.21 46.11
N ASP A 348 21.11 8.03 46.70
CA ASP A 348 20.14 7.02 46.29
C ASP A 348 18.74 7.64 46.21
N HIS A 349 18.06 7.51 45.08
CA HIS A 349 16.61 7.41 45.07
C HIS A 349 16.13 6.64 43.84
N GLU A 350 15.20 5.73 44.14
CA GLU A 350 14.56 4.72 43.32
C GLU A 350 14.27 5.09 41.87
N SER A 351 14.58 4.13 40.99
CA SER A 351 14.15 4.14 39.59
C SER A 351 12.63 3.98 39.48
N SER A 352 11.91 5.10 39.47
CA SER A 352 10.54 5.15 38.94
C SER A 352 10.62 5.42 37.44
N PHE A 353 10.48 4.35 36.64
CA PHE A 353 10.29 4.44 35.20
C PHE A 353 8.79 4.43 34.92
N ASP A 354 8.20 5.62 34.92
CA ASP A 354 6.78 5.77 34.64
C ASP A 354 6.54 6.04 33.14
N SER A 355 5.62 5.26 32.58
CA SER A 355 5.26 5.14 31.18
C SER A 355 4.61 6.43 30.64
N PHE A 356 5.08 6.93 29.49
CA PHE A 356 4.69 8.23 28.92
C PHE A 356 3.35 8.22 28.15
N TYR A 357 2.35 7.49 28.63
CA TYR A 357 0.96 7.61 28.17
C TYR A 357 -0.02 7.58 29.34
N SER A 358 -0.23 8.73 29.98
CA SER A 358 -1.46 9.03 30.72
C SER A 358 -1.99 10.39 30.30
N LEU A 359 -3.21 10.39 29.74
CA LEU A 359 -3.94 11.59 29.31
C LEU A 359 -4.30 12.46 30.54
N PRO A 360 -4.33 13.80 30.43
CA PRO A 360 -4.60 14.66 31.57
C PRO A 360 -6.08 14.72 31.92
N GLY A 361 -6.44 14.15 33.08
CA GLY A 361 -7.69 14.42 33.78
C GLY A 361 -7.56 15.65 34.69
N SER A 362 -8.43 16.63 34.46
CA SER A 362 -9.02 17.61 35.40
C SER A 362 -8.29 17.91 36.72
N GLY A 363 -7.90 19.18 36.95
CA GLY A 363 -7.83 19.71 38.31
C GLY A 363 -7.05 21.00 38.56
N VAL A 364 -7.77 22.11 38.60
CA VAL A 364 -7.59 23.29 39.49
C VAL A 364 -6.47 24.30 39.17
N LYS A 365 -6.96 25.51 38.81
CA LYS A 365 -6.25 26.80 38.76
C LYS A 365 -5.59 27.16 40.10
N LYS A 366 -4.39 27.75 40.04
CA LYS A 366 -4.05 28.90 40.89
C LYS A 366 -3.19 29.89 40.13
N GLU A 367 -3.58 31.14 40.29
CA GLU A 367 -3.18 32.34 39.56
C GLU A 367 -2.33 33.19 40.51
N SER A 368 -1.22 33.72 40.02
CA SER A 368 -0.61 34.96 40.50
C SER A 368 0.47 35.45 39.52
N GLN A 369 0.16 36.56 38.85
CA GLN A 369 1.06 37.42 38.05
C GLN A 369 1.78 38.46 38.95
N PRO A 370 2.52 39.48 38.42
CA PRO A 370 3.69 39.43 37.53
C PRO A 370 4.82 40.38 38.01
N GLU A 371 6.03 40.27 37.47
CA GLU A 371 6.97 41.42 37.42
C GLU A 371 7.90 41.35 36.19
N ALA A 372 8.42 42.52 35.80
CA ALA A 372 8.50 42.98 34.42
C ALA A 372 9.84 42.75 33.65
N CYS A 373 9.65 42.66 32.33
CA CYS A 373 10.50 43.00 31.17
C CYS A 373 11.99 43.34 31.32
N SER A 374 12.82 42.67 30.48
CA SER A 374 13.82 43.32 29.60
C SER A 374 14.22 42.40 28.43
N LEU A 375 14.47 43.02 27.28
CA LEU A 375 14.48 42.47 25.91
C LEU A 375 15.80 41.84 25.44
N SER A 376 15.65 40.97 24.42
CA SER A 376 16.52 40.76 23.25
C SER A 376 17.48 39.56 23.24
N SER A 377 17.07 38.48 22.55
CA SER A 377 17.75 37.98 21.35
C SER A 377 17.00 36.75 20.81
N SER A 378 16.49 36.86 19.59
CA SER A 378 15.76 35.82 18.87
C SER A 378 16.72 34.69 18.48
N ARG A 379 16.57 33.50 19.08
CA ARG A 379 17.06 32.25 18.50
C ARG A 379 15.93 31.22 18.49
N LEU A 380 15.65 30.73 17.29
CA LEU A 380 14.68 29.68 16.98
C LEU A 380 15.07 28.38 17.70
N SER A 381 14.26 27.97 18.67
CA SER A 381 14.39 26.67 19.32
C SER A 381 13.79 25.60 18.41
N VAL A 382 14.65 24.89 17.67
CA VAL A 382 14.28 23.63 17.02
C VAL A 382 14.13 22.59 18.12
N ALA A 383 12.89 22.17 18.37
CA ALA A 383 12.61 21.07 19.29
C ALA A 383 13.10 19.76 18.67
N SER A 384 14.35 19.39 18.96
CA SER A 384 14.87 18.05 18.72
C SER A 384 14.39 17.15 19.87
N SER A 385 13.35 16.36 19.60
CA SER A 385 12.95 15.28 20.50
C SER A 385 13.89 14.11 20.24
N SER A 386 14.84 13.87 21.16
CA SER A 386 15.75 12.73 21.07
C SER A 386 14.97 11.44 21.31
N TYR A 387 14.70 10.70 20.24
CA TYR A 387 14.16 9.34 20.31
C TYR A 387 15.16 8.45 21.06
N LYS A 388 14.70 7.75 22.11
CA LYS A 388 15.46 6.70 22.80
C LYS A 388 14.91 5.34 22.35
N PRO A 389 15.75 4.46 21.81
CA PRO A 389 15.36 3.08 21.52
C PRO A 389 14.86 2.38 22.79
N ILE A 390 13.85 1.52 22.64
CA ILE A 390 13.38 0.66 23.73
C ILE A 390 14.42 -0.43 23.96
N ASP A 391 14.96 -0.48 25.18
CA ASP A 391 15.91 -1.49 25.61
C ASP A 391 15.17 -2.78 26.02
N HIS A 392 15.39 -3.85 25.26
CA HIS A 392 14.86 -5.19 25.56
C HIS A 392 15.90 -6.12 26.21
N THR A 393 17.04 -5.59 26.69
CA THR A 393 18.12 -6.41 27.27
C THR A 393 17.90 -6.85 28.72
N SER A 394 16.80 -6.47 29.36
CA SER A 394 16.49 -6.81 30.76
C SER A 394 16.23 -8.31 31.04
N PHE A 395 16.29 -9.18 30.03
CA PHE A 395 16.21 -10.64 30.20
C PHE A 395 17.46 -11.42 29.76
N ALA A 396 18.57 -10.76 29.43
CA ALA A 396 19.86 -11.44 29.24
C ALA A 396 20.57 -11.61 30.59
N ALA A 397 20.08 -12.54 31.41
CA ALA A 397 20.84 -12.98 32.58
C ALA A 397 22.14 -13.68 32.14
N ASN A 398 23.25 -13.28 32.77
CA ASN A 398 24.60 -13.80 32.60
C ASN A 398 24.66 -15.33 32.49
N LEU A 399 25.01 -15.86 31.31
CA LEU A 399 25.32 -17.27 31.10
C LEU A 399 26.74 -17.61 31.56
N ASN A 400 27.05 -17.41 32.84
CA ASN A 400 28.25 -17.98 33.46
C ASN A 400 28.05 -18.46 34.91
N GLU A 401 26.81 -18.57 35.41
CA GLU A 401 26.55 -19.25 36.68
C GLU A 401 25.77 -20.54 36.45
N VAL A 402 26.40 -21.66 36.80
CA VAL A 402 25.74 -22.94 36.99
C VAL A 402 24.94 -22.83 38.29
N SER A 403 23.63 -22.59 38.18
CA SER A 403 22.70 -22.77 39.29
C SER A 403 21.42 -23.44 38.79
N GLU A 404 20.97 -24.42 39.58
CA GLU A 404 19.85 -25.31 39.28
C GLU A 404 18.55 -24.54 39.02
N PHE A 405 17.91 -24.88 37.91
CA PHE A 405 16.56 -24.45 37.59
C PHE A 405 15.59 -24.97 38.68
N PRO A 406 14.75 -24.14 39.31
CA PRO A 406 13.74 -24.64 40.23
C PRO A 406 12.67 -25.40 39.44
N SER A 407 12.66 -26.72 39.61
CA SER A 407 11.56 -27.59 39.18
C SER A 407 10.25 -27.08 39.78
N LEU A 408 9.25 -26.81 38.94
CA LEU A 408 7.89 -26.51 39.38
C LEU A 408 7.33 -27.74 40.10
N GLY A 409 7.50 -27.73 41.42
CA GLY A 409 7.07 -28.76 42.32
C GLY A 409 5.56 -28.94 42.29
N MET A 410 5.16 -30.20 42.15
CA MET A 410 3.92 -30.71 42.70
C MET A 410 3.77 -30.34 44.19
N ARG A 411 2.56 -29.92 44.58
CA ARG A 411 1.90 -30.16 45.87
C ARG A 411 0.55 -29.42 45.83
N ASN A 412 -0.55 -29.89 46.42
CA ASN A 412 -0.93 -31.17 46.97
C ASN A 412 -2.46 -31.14 47.16
N SER A 413 -3.04 -32.33 47.14
CA SER A 413 -4.36 -32.74 47.61
C SER A 413 -4.98 -31.96 48.79
N SER A 414 -6.28 -31.68 48.70
CA SER A 414 -7.19 -31.64 49.85
C SER A 414 -8.26 -32.75 49.72
N LYS A 415 -8.56 -33.38 50.87
CA LYS A 415 -9.38 -34.60 51.05
C LYS A 415 -10.84 -34.26 51.40
N HIS A 416 -11.67 -35.33 51.34
CA HIS A 416 -13.03 -35.59 51.90
C HIS A 416 -14.15 -35.59 50.85
N HIS A 417 -15.05 -36.57 50.72
CA HIS A 417 -15.49 -37.78 51.44
C HIS A 417 -16.03 -38.76 50.36
N GLY A 418 -15.88 -40.09 50.40
CA GLY A 418 -16.75 -41.02 51.12
C GLY A 418 -17.56 -41.97 50.19
N ILE A 419 -17.19 -43.26 50.19
CA ILE A 419 -18.03 -44.48 50.13
C ILE A 419 -18.85 -44.82 48.84
N ALA A 420 -18.32 -45.82 48.12
CA ALA A 420 -18.89 -47.08 47.58
C ALA A 420 -20.30 -47.20 46.91
N ALA A 421 -20.23 -47.78 45.70
CA ALA A 421 -20.98 -48.95 45.16
C ALA A 421 -22.31 -48.80 44.36
N SER A 422 -22.20 -49.29 43.11
CA SER A 422 -23.12 -50.15 42.32
C SER A 422 -24.54 -49.70 41.93
N ALA A 423 -24.80 -49.72 40.60
CA ALA A 423 -25.96 -50.30 39.87
C ALA A 423 -26.25 -49.46 38.61
N GLN A 424 -25.96 -49.94 37.39
CA GLN A 424 -26.80 -50.75 36.49
C GLN A 424 -28.04 -50.03 35.87
N ARG A 425 -28.13 -50.21 34.52
CA ARG A 425 -29.29 -50.12 33.58
C ARG A 425 -29.53 -48.78 32.86
N GLU A 426 -29.25 -48.74 31.54
CA GLU A 426 -30.16 -48.99 30.38
C GLU A 426 -30.96 -47.71 30.05
N TRP A 427 -31.25 -47.27 28.83
CA TRP A 427 -31.16 -47.79 27.46
C TRP A 427 -31.42 -46.60 26.53
N ASN A 428 -30.81 -46.59 25.34
CA ASN A 428 -31.43 -46.33 24.03
C ASN A 428 -30.59 -45.49 23.07
N ALA A 429 -30.07 -46.22 22.09
CA ALA A 429 -29.57 -45.74 20.82
C ALA A 429 -30.71 -45.22 19.93
N ARG A 430 -30.42 -44.22 19.09
CA ARG A 430 -30.91 -44.17 17.71
C ARG A 430 -29.81 -43.69 16.77
N ASN A 431 -29.71 -44.44 15.68
CA ASN A 431 -28.65 -44.50 14.69
C ASN A 431 -28.68 -43.35 13.68
N LEU A 432 -27.50 -43.02 13.14
CA LEU A 432 -27.29 -42.36 11.86
C LEU A 432 -26.82 -43.42 10.82
N PRO A 433 -27.21 -43.33 9.53
CA PRO A 433 -26.86 -44.35 8.54
C PRO A 433 -25.50 -44.09 7.90
N THR A 434 -24.70 -45.15 7.85
CA THR A 434 -23.52 -45.37 7.01
C THR A 434 -23.88 -45.65 5.56
N HIS A 435 -23.14 -45.09 4.61
CA HIS A 435 -22.85 -45.74 3.34
C HIS A 435 -21.34 -45.65 3.05
N SER A 436 -20.70 -46.82 3.14
CA SER A 436 -19.34 -47.09 2.68
C SER A 436 -19.37 -47.62 1.25
N ARG A 437 -18.37 -47.27 0.44
CA ARG A 437 -17.82 -48.16 -0.60
C ARG A 437 -16.41 -47.73 -1.04
N LEU A 438 -15.60 -48.76 -1.26
CA LEU A 438 -14.15 -48.78 -1.45
C LEU A 438 -13.69 -48.18 -2.78
N ILE A 439 -12.54 -47.50 -2.75
CA ILE A 439 -11.73 -47.18 -3.93
C ILE A 439 -10.76 -48.33 -4.18
N ARG A 440 -10.82 -48.85 -5.41
CA ARG A 440 -10.01 -49.94 -5.96
C ARG A 440 -8.65 -49.37 -6.41
N LYS A 441 -7.55 -50.05 -6.05
CA LYS A 441 -6.20 -49.77 -6.57
C LYS A 441 -6.17 -50.00 -8.09
N VAL A 442 -5.67 -49.02 -8.83
CA VAL A 442 -5.33 -49.13 -10.26
C VAL A 442 -3.82 -49.37 -10.35
N SER A 443 -3.41 -50.35 -11.15
CA SER A 443 -2.02 -50.73 -11.41
C SER A 443 -1.58 -50.30 -12.81
N ASP A 444 -0.29 -49.99 -12.96
CA ASP A 444 0.39 -49.53 -14.17
C ASP A 444 0.41 -50.55 -15.32
N ASN A 445 -0.63 -50.58 -16.16
CA ASN A 445 -0.59 -51.29 -17.45
C ASN A 445 -1.43 -50.66 -18.59
N ASP A 446 -1.90 -49.42 -18.46
CA ASP A 446 -2.76 -48.77 -19.47
C ASP A 446 -2.07 -47.63 -20.24
N PHE A 447 -0.81 -47.83 -20.66
CA PHE A 447 -0.17 -46.96 -21.66
C PHE A 447 0.34 -47.76 -22.85
N SER A 448 -0.53 -47.98 -23.84
CA SER A 448 -0.16 -48.26 -25.23
C SER A 448 -1.39 -48.14 -26.14
N VAL A 449 -1.53 -47.03 -26.89
CA VAL A 449 -2.08 -47.06 -28.27
C VAL A 449 -1.44 -45.93 -29.09
N ASN A 450 -1.05 -46.33 -30.30
CA ASN A 450 -0.42 -45.59 -31.38
C ASN A 450 -1.33 -44.56 -32.08
N GLY A 451 -0.67 -43.57 -32.69
CA GLY A 451 -0.83 -43.12 -34.08
C GLY A 451 -2.20 -43.03 -34.74
N ALA A 452 -2.59 -41.80 -35.07
CA ALA A 452 -2.98 -41.35 -36.41
C ALA A 452 -2.83 -39.83 -36.50
#